data_AF-A0AAE0EYB2-F1
#
_entry.id   AF-A0AAE0EYB2-F1
#
_cell.length_a   1.000
_cell.length_b   1.000
_cell.length_c   1.000
_cell.angle_alpha   90.00
_cell.angle_beta   90.00
_cell.angle_gamma   90.00
#
_symmetry.space_group_name_H-M   'P 1'
#
loop_
_entity.id
_entity.type
_entity.pdbx_description
1 polymer ?
#
loop_
_entity_poly.entity_id
_entity_poly.type
_entity_poly.pdbx_seq_one_letter_code
_entity_poly.pdbx_strand_id
1 'polypeptide(L)'
;VLDEKFVLPIDVAEDDMSPGGVLSFDGLAGWFDVDFAGSPQNPADSVVQLTTAPDSQGATHWGQQGFFLHPVMAVNSGDEIRGKMHMERNKENHRLMDVLFDFSHVRSQDGQEYVGPPRHAPYCIE
;
A
#
# COMPACT_ATOMS: atom_id res chain seq x y z
N VAL A 1 -13.63 11.97 -0.90
CA VAL A 1 -12.90 11.36 -2.02
C VAL A 1 -11.43 11.65 -1.80
N LEU A 2 -10.61 10.61 -1.73
CA LEU A 2 -9.16 10.69 -1.65
C LEU A 2 -8.60 10.21 -3.00
N ASP A 3 -7.65 10.95 -3.57
CA ASP A 3 -6.99 10.62 -4.85
C ASP A 3 -5.50 10.88 -4.69
N GLU A 4 -4.74 9.80 -4.45
CA GLU A 4 -3.34 9.88 -4.08
C GLU A 4 -2.47 9.13 -5.09
N LYS A 5 -1.38 9.77 -5.51
CA LYS A 5 -0.37 9.14 -6.36
C LYS A 5 0.65 8.42 -5.49
N PHE A 6 1.13 7.28 -5.96
CA PHE A 6 2.20 6.56 -5.28
C PHE A 6 3.26 6.04 -6.26
N VAL A 7 4.47 5.85 -5.72
CA VAL A 7 5.60 5.16 -6.35
C VAL A 7 6.14 4.22 -5.28
N LEU A 8 6.13 2.92 -5.54
CA LEU A 8 6.64 1.88 -4.65
C LEU A 8 7.84 1.20 -5.31
N PRO A 9 9.07 1.43 -4.84
CA PRO A 9 10.22 0.67 -5.30
C PRO A 9 10.12 -0.78 -4.81
N ILE A 10 10.50 -1.72 -5.66
CA ILE A 10 10.64 -3.13 -5.31
C ILE A 10 12.07 -3.35 -4.82
N ASP A 11 12.25 -3.23 -3.52
CA ASP A 11 13.51 -3.51 -2.84
C ASP A 11 13.42 -4.88 -2.15
N VAL A 12 14.44 -5.71 -2.32
CA VAL A 12 14.54 -6.98 -1.60
C VAL A 12 15.54 -6.80 -0.47
N ALA A 13 15.13 -7.09 0.77
CA ALA A 13 16.07 -7.22 1.87
C ALA A 13 17.01 -8.40 1.58
N GLU A 14 18.32 -8.21 1.74
CA GLU A 14 19.35 -9.20 1.38
C GLU A 14 19.12 -10.59 2.00
N ASP A 15 18.41 -10.65 3.12
CA ASP A 15 18.12 -11.87 3.90
C ASP A 15 16.88 -12.66 3.42
N ASP A 16 16.01 -12.09 2.58
CA ASP A 16 14.75 -12.72 2.13
C ASP A 16 14.85 -13.45 0.78
N MET A 17 16.05 -13.47 0.17
CA MET A 17 16.29 -14.15 -1.10
C MET A 17 16.41 -15.66 -0.91
N SER A 18 15.29 -16.37 -1.08
CA SER A 18 15.33 -17.82 -1.23
C SER A 18 16.09 -18.19 -2.53
N PRO A 19 17.04 -19.15 -2.50
CA PRO A 19 17.87 -19.46 -3.67
C PRO A 19 17.01 -19.88 -4.88
N GLY A 20 16.97 -19.05 -5.93
CA GLY A 20 16.18 -19.29 -7.14
C GLY A 20 14.72 -18.79 -7.08
N GLY A 21 14.35 -18.01 -6.07
CA GLY A 21 13.02 -17.42 -5.95
C GLY A 21 12.74 -16.37 -7.02
N VAL A 22 11.56 -16.46 -7.65
CA VAL A 22 10.98 -15.37 -8.45
C VAL A 22 10.24 -14.46 -7.49
N LEU A 23 10.51 -13.14 -7.53
CA LEU A 23 9.77 -12.20 -6.71
C LEU A 23 8.37 -11.98 -7.29
N SER A 24 7.37 -11.97 -6.41
CA SER A 24 5.99 -11.65 -6.76
C SER A 24 5.54 -10.38 -6.06
N PHE A 25 4.74 -9.60 -6.76
CA PHE A 25 3.94 -8.53 -6.20
C PHE A 25 2.50 -9.03 -6.07
N ASP A 26 2.16 -9.43 -4.85
CA ASP A 26 0.90 -10.11 -4.52
C ASP A 26 -0.20 -9.14 -4.09
N GLY A 27 0.13 -7.91 -3.73
CA GLY A 27 -0.83 -6.95 -3.22
C GLY A 27 -0.21 -5.72 -2.59
N LEU A 28 -1.08 -4.85 -2.09
CA LEU A 28 -0.75 -3.67 -1.31
C LEU A 28 -1.21 -3.87 0.14
N ALA A 29 -0.52 -3.26 1.09
CA ALA A 29 -0.95 -3.21 2.49
C ALA A 29 -1.15 -1.75 2.90
N GLY A 30 -2.31 -1.45 3.48
CA GLY A 30 -2.63 -0.14 4.04
C GLY A 30 -2.66 -0.17 5.55
N TRP A 31 -2.16 0.88 6.17
CA TRP A 31 -2.24 1.15 7.61
C TRP A 31 -2.39 2.66 7.83
N PHE A 32 -2.50 3.08 9.08
CA PHE A 32 -2.63 4.48 9.44
C PHE A 32 -1.81 4.84 10.69
N ASP A 33 -1.48 6.13 10.76
CA ASP A 33 -0.85 6.78 11.92
C ASP A 33 -1.79 7.85 12.47
N VAL A 34 -1.77 8.02 13.80
CA VAL A 34 -2.51 9.08 14.50
C VAL A 34 -1.56 9.81 15.43
N ASP A 35 -1.41 11.12 15.21
CA ASP A 35 -0.61 11.99 16.05
C ASP A 35 -1.47 12.77 17.04
N PHE A 36 -1.18 12.62 18.33
CA PHE A 36 -1.79 13.37 19.42
C PHE A 36 -0.95 14.63 19.70
N ALA A 37 -1.02 15.63 18.81
CA ALA A 37 -0.16 16.81 18.86
C ALA A 37 -0.78 18.08 19.48
N GLY A 38 -2.08 18.05 19.82
CA GLY A 38 -2.82 19.26 20.20
C GLY A 38 -3.06 20.20 19.01
N SER A 39 -3.23 21.49 19.26
CA SER A 39 -3.39 22.50 18.20
C SER A 39 -2.20 23.46 18.18
N PRO A 40 -1.98 24.23 17.09
CA PRO A 40 -0.92 25.24 17.08
C PRO A 40 -1.05 26.30 18.19
N GLN A 41 -2.27 26.60 18.65
CA GLN A 41 -2.52 27.56 19.74
C GLN A 41 -2.42 26.94 21.14
N ASN A 42 -2.56 25.61 21.23
CA ASN A 42 -2.44 24.87 22.47
C ASN A 42 -1.80 23.50 22.18
N PRO A 43 -0.47 23.48 21.95
CA PRO A 43 0.23 22.26 21.59
C PRO A 43 0.25 21.28 22.76
N ALA A 44 0.33 19.99 22.45
CA ALA A 44 0.61 18.98 23.47
C ALA A 44 2.02 19.18 24.03
N ASP A 45 2.21 18.92 25.33
CA ASP A 45 3.55 18.93 25.95
C ASP A 45 4.50 17.91 25.31
N SER A 46 3.93 16.81 24.80
CA SER A 46 4.63 15.79 24.03
C SER A 46 3.68 15.20 22.99
N VAL A 47 4.15 15.12 21.74
CA VAL A 47 3.40 14.45 20.67
C VAL A 47 3.59 12.95 20.83
N VAL A 48 2.49 12.24 21.00
CA VAL A 48 2.47 10.78 21.00
C VAL A 48 1.88 10.31 19.68
N GLN A 49 2.51 9.31 19.06
CA GLN A 49 2.02 8.68 17.84
C GLN A 49 1.50 7.28 18.14
N LEU A 50 0.32 6.97 17.61
CA LEU A 50 -0.16 5.61 17.47
C LEU A 50 -0.03 5.20 16.00
N THR A 51 0.79 4.19 15.72
CA THR A 51 0.93 3.60 14.39
C THR A 51 0.31 2.21 14.34
N THR A 52 -0.20 1.85 13.16
CA THR A 52 -0.62 0.48 12.83
C THR A 52 0.27 -0.16 11.76
N ALA A 53 1.43 0.45 11.48
CA ALA A 53 2.42 -0.09 10.57
C ALA A 53 2.82 -1.53 10.94
N PRO A 54 3.31 -2.32 9.97
CA PRO A 54 3.84 -3.65 10.25
C PRO A 54 4.90 -3.60 11.35
N ASP A 55 4.66 -4.31 12.45
CA ASP A 55 5.60 -4.43 13.57
C ASP A 55 5.70 -5.90 14.02
N SER A 56 6.94 -6.35 14.16
CA SER A 56 7.28 -7.68 14.67
C SER A 56 7.09 -7.81 16.19
N GLN A 57 7.03 -6.70 16.92
CA GLN A 57 7.05 -6.66 18.38
C GLN A 57 5.68 -6.35 19.02
N GLY A 58 4.72 -5.82 18.27
CA GLY A 58 3.37 -5.59 18.77
C GLY A 58 2.38 -5.28 17.66
N ALA A 59 1.35 -6.11 17.50
CA ALA A 59 0.23 -5.83 16.62
C ALA A 59 -0.87 -5.07 17.35
N THR A 60 -1.47 -4.09 16.68
CA THR A 60 -2.74 -3.51 17.13
C THR A 60 -3.90 -4.40 16.68
N HIS A 61 -5.08 -4.28 17.30
CA HIS A 61 -6.26 -5.05 16.89
C HIS A 61 -6.77 -4.70 15.48
N TRP A 62 -6.33 -3.58 14.90
CA TRP A 62 -6.65 -3.20 13.53
C TRP A 62 -5.84 -3.99 12.50
N GLY A 63 -4.62 -4.44 12.86
CA GLY A 63 -3.70 -5.04 11.90
C GLY A 63 -3.40 -4.10 10.73
N GLN A 64 -3.34 -4.66 9.52
CA GLN A 64 -3.21 -3.94 8.26
C GLN A 64 -4.29 -4.40 7.27
N GLN A 65 -4.73 -3.50 6.39
CA GLN A 65 -5.65 -3.85 5.31
C GLN A 65 -4.86 -4.35 4.10
N GLY A 66 -5.03 -5.63 3.77
CA GLY A 66 -4.48 -6.22 2.54
C GLY A 66 -5.38 -5.98 1.33
N PHE A 67 -4.76 -5.64 0.20
CA PHE A 67 -5.38 -5.46 -1.12
C PHE A 67 -4.69 -6.39 -2.12
N PHE A 68 -5.16 -7.63 -2.18
CA PHE A 68 -4.50 -8.70 -2.94
C PHE A 68 -4.85 -8.67 -4.42
N LEU A 69 -3.84 -8.84 -5.26
CA LEU A 69 -3.95 -8.86 -6.71
C LEU A 69 -4.24 -10.27 -7.23
N HIS A 70 -5.06 -10.33 -8.27
CA HIS A 70 -5.21 -11.53 -9.08
C HIS A 70 -5.26 -11.18 -10.58
N PRO A 71 -4.37 -11.74 -11.42
CA PRO A 71 -3.24 -12.60 -11.06
C PRO A 71 -2.14 -11.83 -10.30
N VAL A 72 -1.26 -12.56 -9.63
CA VAL A 72 -0.03 -11.99 -9.04
C VAL A 72 0.92 -11.54 -10.16
N MET A 73 1.75 -10.53 -9.89
CA MET A 73 2.67 -9.97 -10.90
C MET A 73 4.11 -10.38 -10.59
N ALA A 74 4.84 -10.89 -11.58
CA ALA A 74 6.27 -11.16 -11.42
C ALA A 74 7.06 -9.84 -11.47
N VAL A 75 7.93 -9.63 -10.49
CA VAL A 75 8.75 -8.42 -10.36
C VAL A 75 10.22 -8.77 -10.17
N ASN A 76 11.10 -7.79 -10.33
CA ASN A 76 12.52 -7.90 -10.02
C ASN A 76 12.91 -6.80 -9.03
N SER A 77 13.99 -7.04 -8.28
CA SER A 77 14.60 -5.98 -7.47
C SER A 77 14.96 -4.79 -8.35
N GLY A 78 14.63 -3.59 -7.89
CA GLY A 78 14.81 -2.32 -8.59
C GLY A 78 13.67 -1.93 -9.53
N ASP A 79 12.68 -2.82 -9.76
CA ASP A 79 11.46 -2.44 -10.47
C ASP A 79 10.64 -1.43 -9.63
N GLU A 80 9.72 -0.71 -10.25
CA GLU A 80 8.84 0.23 -9.55
C GLU A 80 7.37 -0.01 -9.88
N ILE A 81 6.49 0.09 -8.88
CA ILE A 81 5.05 0.16 -9.07
C ILE A 81 4.60 1.61 -8.93
N ARG A 82 4.01 2.18 -9.98
CA ARG A 82 3.54 3.57 -10.01
C ARG A 82 2.05 3.59 -10.22
N GLY A 83 1.33 4.42 -9.47
CA GLY A 83 -0.11 4.41 -9.59
C GLY A 83 -0.83 5.52 -8.87
N LYS A 84 -2.14 5.33 -8.82
CA LYS A 84 -3.10 6.15 -8.10
C LYS A 84 -4.01 5.27 -7.28
N MET A 85 -4.29 5.72 -6.06
CA MET A 85 -5.36 5.20 -5.22
C MET A 85 -6.51 6.19 -5.23
N HIS A 86 -7.69 5.73 -5.63
CA HIS A 86 -8.94 6.44 -5.48
C HIS A 86 -9.76 5.80 -4.37
N MET A 87 -10.27 6.58 -3.44
CA MET A 87 -11.12 6.07 -2.36
C MET A 87 -12.33 6.98 -2.12
N GLU A 88 -13.51 6.39 -2.09
CA GLU A 88 -14.77 7.05 -1.78
C GLU A 88 -15.65 6.22 -0.85
N ARG A 89 -16.64 6.87 -0.21
CA ARG A 89 -17.62 6.15 0.62
C ARG A 89 -18.55 5.38 -0.31
N ASN A 90 -18.83 4.13 0.03
CA ASN A 90 -19.79 3.33 -0.71
C ASN A 90 -21.19 3.98 -0.70
N LYS A 91 -21.88 3.91 -1.84
CA LYS A 91 -23.17 4.58 -2.06
C LYS A 91 -24.33 3.98 -1.28
N GLU A 92 -24.28 2.67 -1.02
CA GLU A 92 -25.34 1.92 -0.34
C GLU A 92 -25.13 1.91 1.17
N ASN A 93 -23.89 1.70 1.61
CA ASN A 93 -23.51 1.75 3.02
C ASN A 93 -22.32 2.68 3.22
N HIS A 94 -22.60 3.91 3.67
CA HIS A 94 -21.61 4.95 3.89
C HIS A 94 -20.54 4.66 4.97
N ARG A 95 -20.66 3.53 5.68
CA ARG A 95 -19.63 3.01 6.59
C ARG A 95 -18.55 2.24 5.85
N LEU A 96 -18.85 1.70 4.67
CA LEU A 96 -17.90 1.04 3.80
C LEU A 96 -17.21 2.04 2.87
N MET A 97 -16.03 1.67 2.39
CA MET A 97 -15.23 2.44 1.43
C MET A 97 -15.02 1.64 0.16
N ASP A 98 -15.28 2.25 -0.99
CA ASP A 98 -14.87 1.74 -2.28
C ASP A 98 -13.46 2.27 -2.58
N VAL A 99 -12.51 1.35 -2.76
CA VAL A 99 -11.10 1.65 -3.01
C VAL A 99 -10.71 1.11 -4.37
N LEU A 100 -10.05 1.93 -5.18
CA LEU A 100 -9.56 1.57 -6.49
C LEU A 100 -8.08 1.91 -6.61
N PHE A 101 -7.29 0.93 -7.05
CA PHE A 101 -5.91 1.15 -7.46
C PHE A 101 -5.80 1.05 -8.98
N ASP A 102 -5.31 2.13 -9.61
CA ASP A 102 -4.84 2.13 -10.99
C ASP A 102 -3.31 2.23 -11.00
N PHE A 103 -2.61 1.26 -11.57
CA PHE A 103 -1.15 1.22 -11.47
C PHE A 103 -0.47 0.55 -12.67
N SER A 104 0.83 0.78 -12.76
CA SER A 104 1.72 0.17 -13.71
C SER A 104 3.04 -0.25 -13.08
N HIS A 105 3.70 -1.22 -13.71
CA HIS A 105 4.98 -1.76 -13.28
C HIS A 105 6.07 -1.33 -14.26
N VAL A 106 7.06 -0.60 -13.78
CA VAL A 106 8.20 -0.14 -14.56
C VAL A 106 9.38 -1.05 -14.26
N ARG A 107 9.89 -1.73 -15.29
CA ARG A 107 11.01 -2.66 -15.15
C ARG A 107 12.34 -1.91 -15.09
N SER A 108 13.17 -2.25 -14.12
CA SER A 108 14.53 -1.73 -13.96
C SER A 108 15.45 -2.03 -15.14
N GLN A 109 15.29 -3.22 -15.74
CA GLN A 109 16.20 -3.76 -16.76
C GLN A 109 16.21 -2.97 -18.07
N ASP A 110 15.03 -2.50 -18.51
CA ASP A 110 14.83 -1.85 -19.81
C ASP A 110 14.04 -0.53 -19.72
N GLY A 111 13.60 -0.15 -18.51
CA GLY A 111 12.75 1.02 -18.28
C GLY A 111 11.35 0.89 -18.86
N GLN A 112 10.96 -0.29 -19.37
CA GLN A 112 9.67 -0.48 -20.02
C GLN A 112 8.56 -0.68 -18.99
N GLU A 113 7.41 -0.10 -19.29
CA GLU A 113 6.19 -0.29 -18.54
C GLU A 113 5.54 -1.61 -18.94
N TYR A 114 5.29 -2.48 -17.96
CA TYR A 114 4.51 -3.69 -18.11
C TYR A 114 3.04 -3.35 -18.43
N VAL A 115 2.52 -3.96 -19.50
CA VAL A 115 1.19 -3.62 -20.06
C VAL A 115 0.14 -4.69 -19.71
N GLY A 116 0.53 -5.80 -19.08
CA GLY A 116 -0.37 -6.90 -18.74
C GLY A 116 -1.22 -6.64 -17.48
N PRO A 117 -2.26 -7.45 -17.22
CA PRO A 117 -3.07 -7.34 -16.02
C PRO A 117 -2.35 -7.90 -14.76
N PRO A 118 -2.79 -7.52 -13.54
CA PRO A 118 -3.79 -6.50 -13.25
C PRO A 118 -3.18 -5.09 -13.22
N ARG A 119 -3.95 -4.09 -13.69
CA ARG A 119 -3.61 -2.65 -13.64
C ARG A 119 -4.68 -1.81 -12.95
N HIS A 120 -5.77 -2.46 -12.58
CA HIS A 120 -6.98 -1.87 -12.02
C HIS A 120 -7.50 -2.88 -11.00
N ALA A 121 -7.57 -2.50 -9.73
CA ALA A 121 -7.94 -3.39 -8.65
C ALA A 121 -8.95 -2.71 -7.70
N PRO A 122 -10.25 -3.01 -7.82
CA PRO A 122 -11.29 -2.46 -6.96
C PRO A 122 -11.50 -3.33 -5.71
N TYR A 123 -11.79 -2.68 -4.59
CA TYR A 123 -12.07 -3.30 -3.30
C TYR A 123 -13.19 -2.54 -2.58
N CYS A 124 -13.95 -3.26 -1.76
CA CYS A 124 -14.87 -2.67 -0.80
C CYS A 124 -14.38 -3.06 0.60
N ILE A 125 -14.09 -2.08 1.45
CA ILE A 125 -13.53 -2.31 2.79
C ILE A 125 -14.40 -1.66 3.87
N GLU A 126 -14.33 -2.18 5.10
CA GLU A 126 -15.07 -1.70 6.27
C GLU A 126 -14.33 -0.59 7.04
#